data_AF-X1R365-F1
#
_entry.id   AF-X1R365-F1
#
_cell.length_a   1.000
_cell.length_b   1.000
_cell.length_c   1.000
_cell.angle_alpha   90.00
_cell.angle_beta   90.00
_cell.angle_gamma   90.00
#
_symmetry.space_group_name_H-M   'P 1'
#
loop_
_entity.id
_entity.type
_entity.pdbx_description
1 polymer ?
#
loop_
_entity_poly.entity_id
_entity_poly.type
_entity_poly.pdbx_seq_one_letter_code
_entity_poly.pdbx_strand_id
1 'polypeptide(L)'
;MAIIKEMPGRKIIDGFKGKLDFYYYMGVPVCRKWPRSQGKSQTPASIAQWPMFTYVAQSWITISPFVREAYYSIAADCGLHAKDWFTRGYITG
;
A
#
# COMPACT_ATOMS: atom_id res chain seq x y z
N MET A 1 1.31 -16.20 16.82
CA MET A 1 2.40 -16.53 15.89
C MET A 1 3.05 -17.79 16.42
N ALA A 2 3.36 -18.75 15.55
CA ALA A 2 4.01 -20.00 15.92
C ALA A 2 5.37 -20.10 15.22
N ILE A 3 6.41 -20.46 15.97
CA ILE A 3 7.72 -20.79 15.41
C ILE A 3 7.65 -22.22 14.87
N ILE A 4 8.16 -22.43 13.67
CA ILE A 4 8.22 -23.75 13.03
C ILE A 4 9.69 -24.17 12.88
N LYS A 5 9.96 -25.47 12.82
CA LYS A 5 11.33 -25.99 12.77
C LYS A 5 12.04 -25.61 11.46
N GLU A 6 11.29 -25.62 10.36
CA GLU A 6 11.78 -25.33 9.02
C GLU A 6 10.66 -24.75 8.15
N MET A 7 11.04 -24.07 7.05
CA MET A 7 10.09 -23.48 6.13
C MET A 7 9.47 -24.55 5.21
N PRO A 8 8.13 -24.68 5.13
CA PRO A 8 7.49 -25.63 4.23
C PRO A 8 7.75 -25.28 2.76
N GLY A 9 7.66 -26.29 1.90
CA GLY A 9 7.76 -26.09 0.46
C GLY A 9 6.65 -25.18 -0.09
N ARG A 10 6.95 -24.48 -1.19
CA ARG A 10 6.08 -23.46 -1.80
C ARG A 10 4.64 -23.94 -2.04
N LYS A 11 4.46 -25.18 -2.53
CA LYS A 11 3.12 -25.76 -2.76
C LYS A 11 2.25 -25.82 -1.50
N ILE A 12 2.85 -26.10 -0.35
CA ILE A 12 2.15 -26.14 0.94
C ILE A 12 1.75 -24.72 1.34
N ILE A 13 2.68 -23.77 1.26
CA ILE A 13 2.44 -22.35 1.56
C ILE A 13 1.29 -21.80 0.71
N ASP A 14 1.33 -22.04 -0.60
CA ASP A 14 0.29 -21.59 -1.53
C ASP A 14 -1.08 -22.24 -1.22
N GLY A 15 -1.11 -23.50 -0.79
CA GLY A 15 -2.33 -24.19 -0.37
C GLY A 15 -3.00 -23.58 0.86
N PHE A 16 -2.26 -22.83 1.68
CA PHE A 16 -2.78 -22.13 2.86
C PHE A 16 -3.05 -20.64 2.62
N LYS A 17 -2.94 -20.15 1.38
CA LYS A 17 -3.20 -18.75 1.03
C LYS A 17 -4.57 -18.29 1.55
N GLY A 18 -4.59 -17.17 2.25
CA GLY A 18 -5.81 -16.63 2.89
C GLY A 18 -6.14 -17.23 4.27
N LYS A 19 -5.43 -18.28 4.72
CA LYS A 19 -5.63 -18.91 6.04
C LYS A 19 -4.40 -18.80 6.95
N LEU A 20 -3.23 -19.19 6.46
CA LEU A 20 -1.95 -19.12 7.18
C LEU A 20 -0.88 -18.44 6.34
N ASP A 21 -0.14 -17.54 6.97
CA ASP A 21 0.94 -16.75 6.39
C ASP A 21 2.28 -17.26 6.94
N PHE A 22 3.17 -17.64 6.03
CA PHE A 22 4.49 -18.22 6.30
C PHE A 22 5.58 -17.24 5.88
N TYR A 23 6.45 -16.87 6.81
CA TYR A 23 7.53 -15.90 6.55
C TYR A 23 8.67 -16.09 7.55
N TYR A 24 9.81 -15.43 7.29
CA TYR A 24 10.92 -15.39 8.24
C TYR A 24 10.78 -14.17 9.16
N TYR A 25 10.76 -14.40 10.46
CA TYR A 25 10.84 -13.35 11.47
C TYR A 25 12.22 -13.42 12.14
N MET A 26 13.05 -12.41 11.91
CA MET A 26 14.43 -12.36 12.42
C MET A 26 15.25 -13.61 12.06
N GLY A 27 15.09 -14.12 10.84
CA GLY A 27 15.77 -15.34 10.37
C GLY A 27 15.16 -16.66 10.87
N VAL A 28 14.15 -16.62 11.73
CA VAL A 28 13.44 -17.81 12.22
C VAL A 28 12.19 -18.04 11.36
N PRO A 29 11.97 -19.25 10.82
CA PRO A 29 10.74 -19.54 10.09
C PRO A 29 9.55 -19.55 11.05
N VAL A 30 8.51 -18.79 10.69
CA VAL A 30 7.29 -18.65 11.50
C VAL A 30 6.03 -18.81 10.64
N CYS A 31 4.96 -19.22 11.29
CA CYS A 31 3.61 -19.27 10.75
C CYS A 31 2.66 -18.44 11.61
N ARG A 32 1.76 -17.70 10.98
CA ARG A 32 0.68 -16.98 11.67
C ARG A 32 -0.63 -17.12 10.93
N LYS A 33 -1.72 -16.79 11.61
CA LYS A 33 -3.01 -16.58 10.96
C LYS A 33 -2.88 -15.50 9.89
N TRP A 34 -3.43 -15.74 8.71
CA TRP A 34 -3.39 -14.78 7.60
C TRP A 34 -3.83 -13.38 8.07
N PRO A 35 -3.09 -12.32 7.70
CA PRO A 35 -3.49 -10.96 8.05
C PRO A 35 -4.91 -10.70 7.58
N ARG A 36 -5.80 -10.41 8.53
CA ARG A 36 -7.16 -9.98 8.20
C ARG A 36 -7.10 -8.48 7.95
N SER A 37 -7.73 -8.05 6.86
CA SER A 37 -8.09 -6.63 6.74
C SER A 37 -8.91 -6.25 7.98
N GLN A 38 -8.55 -5.15 8.64
CA GLN A 38 -9.32 -4.63 9.78
C GLN A 38 -10.69 -4.07 9.36
N GLY A 39 -11.06 -4.18 8.08
CA GLY A 39 -12.30 -3.63 7.55
C GLY A 39 -12.34 -2.11 7.67
N LYS A 40 -13.54 -1.57 7.89
CA LYS A 40 -13.81 -0.13 8.06
C LYS A 40 -13.40 0.41 9.44
N SER A 41 -12.40 -0.17 10.10
CA SER A 41 -11.84 0.44 11.31
C SER A 41 -10.97 1.62 10.90
N GLN A 42 -11.63 2.75 10.68
CA GLN A 42 -11.00 4.00 10.26
C GLN A 42 -11.16 4.96 11.44
N THR A 43 -10.05 5.49 11.92
CA THR A 43 -10.09 6.47 13.00
C THR A 43 -10.86 7.71 12.54
N PRO A 44 -11.47 8.49 13.45
CA PRO A 44 -12.10 9.76 13.07
C PRO A 44 -11.16 10.69 12.30
N ALA A 45 -9.86 10.68 12.65
CA ALA A 45 -8.83 11.42 11.94
C ALA A 45 -8.62 10.94 10.48
N SER A 46 -8.62 9.63 10.23
CA SER A 46 -8.55 9.09 8.86
C SER A 46 -9.75 9.54 8.04
N ILE A 47 -10.96 9.41 8.58
CA ILE A 47 -12.21 9.78 7.89
C ILE A 47 -12.22 11.28 7.54
N ALA A 48 -11.74 12.13 8.45
CA ALA A 48 -11.67 13.58 8.23
C ALA A 48 -10.76 13.97 7.05
N GLN A 49 -9.78 13.13 6.68
CA GLN A 49 -8.88 13.39 5.55
C GLN A 49 -9.48 12.98 4.20
N TRP A 50 -10.51 12.13 4.17
CA TRP A 50 -11.04 11.58 2.91
C TRP A 50 -11.52 12.63 1.90
N PRO A 51 -12.19 13.73 2.29
CA PRO A 51 -12.60 14.75 1.32
C PRO A 51 -11.41 15.35 0.57
N MET A 52 -10.30 15.59 1.27
CA MET A 52 -9.07 16.12 0.67
C MET A 52 -8.48 15.14 -0.36
N PHE A 53 -8.27 13.88 0.03
CA PHE A 53 -7.75 12.86 -0.89
C PHE A 53 -8.68 12.62 -2.09
N THR A 54 -9.99 12.65 -1.86
CA THR A 54 -10.99 12.51 -2.93
C THR A 54 -10.90 13.66 -3.93
N TYR A 55 -10.84 14.90 -3.43
CA TYR A 55 -10.72 16.09 -4.27
C TYR A 55 -9.44 16.07 -5.12
N VAL A 56 -8.31 15.70 -4.52
CA VAL A 56 -7.02 15.61 -5.22
C VAL A 56 -7.04 14.53 -6.30
N ALA A 57 -7.59 13.35 -5.97
CA ALA A 57 -7.69 12.26 -6.93
C ALA A 57 -8.57 12.63 -8.14
N GLN A 58 -9.64 13.40 -7.93
CA GLN A 58 -10.49 13.94 -9.01
C GLN A 58 -9.76 15.03 -9.80
N SER A 59 -9.06 15.93 -9.11
CA SER A 59 -8.30 17.01 -9.73
C SER A 59 -7.21 16.50 -10.69
N TRP A 60 -6.56 15.39 -10.37
CA TRP A 60 -5.58 14.76 -11.27
C TRP A 60 -6.13 14.44 -12.67
N ILE A 61 -7.43 14.14 -12.76
CA ILE A 61 -8.09 13.84 -14.04
C ILE A 61 -8.32 15.13 -14.83
N THR A 62 -8.62 16.23 -14.14
CA THR A 62 -9.00 17.52 -14.74
C THR A 62 -7.84 18.51 -14.93
N ILE A 63 -6.68 18.29 -14.30
CA ILE A 63 -5.51 19.15 -14.50
C ILE A 63 -5.07 19.17 -15.96
N SER A 64 -4.45 20.29 -16.35
CA SER A 64 -3.94 20.44 -17.71
C SER A 64 -2.88 19.38 -18.03
N PRO A 65 -2.78 18.96 -19.30
CA PRO A 65 -1.72 18.05 -19.74
C PRO A 65 -0.32 18.60 -19.40
N PHE A 66 -0.10 19.91 -19.54
CA PHE A 66 1.18 20.55 -19.22
C PHE A 66 1.62 20.31 -17.77
N VAL A 67 0.69 20.47 -16.81
CA VAL A 67 0.98 20.20 -15.39
C VAL A 67 1.23 18.71 -15.17
N ARG A 68 0.46 17.84 -15.85
CA ARG A 68 0.64 16.39 -15.75
C ARG A 68 2.02 15.94 -16.23
N GLU A 69 2.51 16.50 -17.33
CA GLU A 69 3.86 16.24 -17.86
C GLU A 69 4.96 16.67 -16.89
N ALA A 70 4.80 17.81 -16.21
CA ALA A 70 5.75 18.23 -15.18
C ALA A 70 5.84 17.23 -14.02
N TYR A 71 4.73 16.59 -13.63
CA TYR A 71 4.78 15.53 -12.62
C TYR A 71 5.37 14.22 -13.16
N TYR A 72 5.17 13.91 -14.44
CA TYR A 72 5.83 12.75 -15.06
C TYR A 72 7.34 12.92 -15.15
N SER A 73 7.83 14.12 -15.45
CA SER A 73 9.28 14.38 -15.48
C SER A 73 9.91 14.27 -14.09
N ILE A 74 9.23 14.73 -13.04
CA ILE A 74 9.68 14.56 -11.65
C ILE A 74 9.67 13.09 -11.23
N ALA A 75 8.70 12.31 -11.71
CA ALA A 75 8.56 10.90 -11.34
C ALA A 75 9.52 9.96 -12.08
N ALA A 76 10.21 10.43 -13.13
CA ALA A 76 10.96 9.59 -14.07
C ALA A 76 11.98 8.65 -13.42
N ASP A 77 12.66 9.10 -12.35
CA ASP A 77 13.71 8.35 -11.67
C ASP A 77 13.32 7.94 -10.23
N CYS A 78 12.03 7.88 -9.92
CA CYS A 78 11.56 7.44 -8.62
C CYS A 78 10.56 6.28 -8.75
N GLY A 79 10.50 5.41 -7.76
CA GLY A 79 9.53 4.30 -7.73
C GLY A 79 8.07 4.72 -7.49
N LEU A 80 7.75 6.01 -7.52
CA LEU A 80 6.42 6.56 -7.31
C LEU A 80 5.79 7.01 -8.63
N HIS A 81 4.47 6.94 -8.71
CA HIS A 81 3.74 7.43 -9.88
C HIS A 81 3.64 8.97 -9.83
N ALA A 82 3.53 9.62 -10.99
CA ALA A 82 3.35 11.08 -11.10
C ALA A 82 2.15 11.60 -10.28
N LYS A 83 1.08 10.80 -10.21
CA LYS A 83 -0.10 11.07 -9.37
C LYS A 83 0.22 11.10 -7.88
N ASP A 84 1.16 10.27 -7.41
CA ASP A 84 1.56 10.23 -6.00
C ASP A 84 2.32 11.51 -5.64
N TRP A 85 3.18 12.00 -6.53
CA TRP A 85 3.84 13.31 -6.39
C TRP A 85 2.85 14.47 -6.36
N PHE A 86 1.89 14.48 -7.28
CA PHE A 86 0.82 15.48 -7.27
C PHE A 86 0.02 15.44 -5.96
N THR A 87 -0.31 14.25 -5.50
CA THR A 87 -1.08 14.08 -4.26
C THR A 87 -0.29 14.55 -3.05
N ARG A 88 1.00 14.25 -3.02
CA ARG A 88 1.92 14.71 -1.98
C ARG A 88 2.03 16.23 -1.98
N GLY A 89 2.37 16.85 -3.12
CA GLY A 89 2.50 18.31 -3.23
C GLY A 89 1.22 19.06 -2.85
N TYR A 90 0.04 18.51 -3.14
CA TYR A 90 -1.22 19.13 -2.71
C TYR A 90 -1.43 19.05 -1.18
N ILE A 91 -1.12 17.90 -0.57
CA ILE A 91 -1.41 17.65 0.84
C ILE A 91 -0.33 18.24 1.77
N THR A 92 0.93 18.24 1.35
CA THR A 92 2.05 18.69 2.18
C THR A 92 2.46 20.14 1.93
N GLY A 93 2.05 20.74 0.82
CA GLY A 93 2.72 21.92 0.26
C GLY A 93 4.14 21.61 -0.17
#